data_AF-A0A8B6DNH8-F1
#
_entry.id   AF-A0A8B6DNH8-F1
#
_cell.length_a   1.000
_cell.length_b   1.000
_cell.length_c   1.000
_cell.angle_alpha   90.00
_cell.angle_beta   90.00
_cell.angle_gamma   90.00
#
_symmetry.space_group_name_H-M   'P 1'
#
loop_
_entity.id
_entity.type
_entity.pdbx_description
1 polymer ?
#
loop_
_entity_poly.entity_id
_entity_poly.type
_entity_poly.pdbx_seq_one_letter_code
_entity_poly.pdbx_strand_id
1 'polypeptide(L)'
;MPESYIDSLTLTSDAVLKDLDLRGSGIDAALGLRENQQEITTKYIKDLKDRITQAHELATTSANKARDQQKSHYDNKVRGGTVKVGDRVLVKIVSFEGKHKLADRWEQDPYTVLSQQNEDILFSLVKEGKWRGTYKDAPP
;
A
#
# COMPACT_ATOMS: atom_id res chain seq x y z
N MET A 1 -10.27 -4.23 -8.39
CA MET A 1 -9.40 -5.42 -8.29
C MET A 1 -10.11 -6.51 -9.06
N PRO A 2 -9.49 -7.14 -10.08
CA PRO A 2 -10.17 -8.18 -10.86
C PRO A 2 -10.34 -9.44 -10.01
N GLU A 3 -11.53 -10.02 -10.09
CA GLU A 3 -12.04 -11.20 -9.38
C GLU A 3 -11.16 -12.45 -9.56
N SER A 4 -10.40 -12.49 -10.66
CA SER A 4 -9.52 -13.60 -11.06
C SER A 4 -8.37 -13.92 -10.11
N TYR A 5 -7.94 -12.97 -9.26
CA TYR A 5 -6.84 -13.20 -8.31
C TYR A 5 -7.29 -14.01 -7.08
N ILE A 6 -8.52 -13.78 -6.62
CA ILE A 6 -9.10 -14.48 -5.46
C ILE A 6 -9.34 -15.96 -5.80
N ASP A 7 -9.83 -16.24 -7.01
CA ASP A 7 -10.04 -17.61 -7.49
C ASP A 7 -8.73 -18.40 -7.61
N SER A 8 -7.60 -17.75 -7.90
CA SER A 8 -6.29 -18.44 -7.93
C SER A 8 -5.78 -18.83 -6.55
N LEU A 9 -6.09 -18.04 -5.51
CA LEU A 9 -5.72 -18.30 -4.12
C LEU A 9 -6.60 -19.38 -3.48
N THR A 10 -7.88 -19.44 -3.83
CA THR A 10 -8.76 -20.54 -3.41
C THR A 10 -8.36 -21.86 -4.09
N LEU A 11 -8.04 -21.83 -5.39
CA LEU A 11 -7.61 -23.02 -6.15
C LEU A 11 -6.28 -23.59 -5.66
N THR A 12 -5.32 -22.73 -5.29
CA THR A 12 -4.03 -23.15 -4.73
C THR A 12 -4.18 -23.67 -3.30
N SER A 13 -5.03 -23.05 -2.48
CA SER A 13 -5.30 -23.53 -1.13
C SER A 13 -6.04 -24.88 -1.11
N ASP A 14 -7.01 -25.09 -2.01
CA ASP A 14 -7.73 -26.37 -2.11
C ASP A 14 -6.84 -27.49 -2.70
N ALA A 15 -5.91 -27.18 -3.61
CA ALA A 15 -4.93 -28.16 -4.11
C ALA A 15 -3.93 -28.61 -3.03
N VAL A 16 -3.45 -27.68 -2.20
CA VAL A 16 -2.54 -27.97 -1.07
C VAL A 16 -3.26 -28.81 0.01
N LEU A 17 -4.53 -28.53 0.28
CA LEU A 17 -5.33 -29.30 1.25
C LEU A 17 -5.61 -30.73 0.76
N LYS A 18 -5.80 -30.93 -0.56
CA LYS A 18 -6.06 -32.26 -1.15
C LYS A 18 -4.81 -33.16 -1.19
N ASP A 19 -3.62 -32.58 -1.33
CA ASP A 19 -2.35 -33.33 -1.27
C ASP A 19 -1.98 -33.74 0.17
N LEU A 20 -2.38 -32.94 1.17
CA LEU A 20 -2.18 -33.26 2.58
C LEU A 20 -3.04 -34.46 3.04
N ASP A 21 -4.25 -34.60 2.48
CA ASP A 21 -5.19 -35.70 2.76
C ASP A 21 -4.67 -37.08 2.30
N LEU A 22 -3.82 -37.12 1.26
CA LEU A 22 -3.26 -38.37 0.71
C LEU A 22 -2.03 -38.89 1.49
N ARG A 23 -1.39 -38.05 2.33
CA ARG A 23 -0.24 -38.44 3.17
C ARG A 23 -0.61 -38.79 4.61
N GLY A 24 -1.86 -38.54 5.05
CA GLY A 24 -2.34 -38.84 6.40
C GLY A 24 -2.63 -40.32 6.71
N SER A 25 -2.62 -41.19 5.69
CA SER A 25 -3.10 -42.59 5.79
C SER A 25 -2.32 -43.49 6.78
N GLY A 26 -1.12 -43.12 7.22
CA GLY A 26 -0.32 -43.94 8.15
C GLY A 26 -0.58 -43.67 9.63
N ILE A 27 -0.76 -42.41 10.02
CA ILE A 27 -0.70 -41.98 11.42
C ILE A 27 -2.07 -42.16 12.09
N ASP A 28 -3.15 -41.89 11.34
CA ASP A 28 -4.51 -41.93 11.87
C ASP A 28 -5.07 -43.37 12.02
N ALA A 29 -4.45 -44.37 11.37
CA ALA A 29 -4.73 -45.80 11.62
C ALA A 29 -4.15 -46.28 12.94
N ALA A 30 -2.91 -45.89 13.23
CA ALA A 30 -2.20 -46.31 14.43
C ALA A 30 -2.83 -45.76 15.72
N LEU A 31 -3.55 -44.63 15.63
CA LEU A 31 -4.21 -43.95 16.75
C LEU A 31 -5.69 -44.33 16.91
N GLY A 32 -6.26 -45.18 16.05
CA GLY A 32 -7.64 -45.68 16.19
C GLY A 32 -8.75 -44.63 15.97
N LEU A 33 -8.45 -43.51 15.30
CA LEU A 33 -9.36 -42.35 15.21
C LEU A 33 -10.37 -42.42 14.04
N ARG A 34 -10.48 -43.54 13.32
CA ARG A 34 -11.03 -43.54 11.95
C ARG A 34 -12.54 -43.39 11.81
N GLU A 35 -13.35 -43.71 12.82
CA GLU A 35 -14.81 -43.76 12.62
C GLU A 35 -15.55 -42.48 13.05
N ASN A 36 -15.01 -41.68 13.98
CA ASN A 36 -15.68 -40.47 14.49
C ASN A 36 -15.00 -39.14 14.09
N GLN A 37 -13.79 -39.18 13.52
CA GLN A 37 -13.00 -37.99 13.22
C GLN A 37 -13.46 -37.28 11.95
N GLN A 38 -13.98 -38.00 10.94
CA GLN A 38 -14.35 -37.42 9.64
C GLN A 38 -15.48 -36.37 9.76
N GLU A 39 -16.46 -36.59 10.64
CA GLU A 39 -17.51 -35.59 10.88
C GLU A 39 -17.00 -34.39 11.70
N ILE A 40 -16.05 -34.59 12.60
CA ILE A 40 -15.51 -33.53 13.47
C ILE A 40 -14.56 -32.63 12.67
N THR A 41 -13.70 -33.22 11.83
CA THR A 41 -12.75 -32.49 10.99
C THR A 41 -13.47 -31.68 9.90
N THR A 42 -14.51 -32.24 9.29
CA THR A 42 -15.32 -31.52 8.29
C THR A 42 -16.07 -30.34 8.90
N LYS A 43 -16.63 -30.47 10.10
CA LYS A 43 -17.28 -29.35 10.83
C LYS A 43 -16.27 -28.26 11.20
N TYR A 44 -15.09 -28.63 11.69
CA TYR A 44 -14.04 -27.68 12.05
C TYR A 44 -13.49 -26.92 10.84
N ILE A 45 -13.19 -27.61 9.75
CA ILE A 45 -12.69 -26.98 8.51
C ILE A 45 -13.75 -26.03 7.94
N LYS A 46 -15.02 -26.38 8.01
CA LYS A 46 -16.13 -25.52 7.56
C LYS A 46 -16.21 -24.24 8.40
N ASP A 47 -16.25 -24.36 9.73
CA ASP A 47 -16.27 -23.20 10.64
C ASP A 47 -15.03 -22.32 10.46
N LEU A 48 -13.85 -22.91 10.23
CA LEU A 48 -12.63 -22.16 9.94
C LEU A 48 -12.74 -21.39 8.60
N LYS A 49 -13.22 -22.03 7.53
CA LYS A 49 -13.44 -21.38 6.23
C LYS A 49 -14.44 -20.22 6.36
N ASP A 50 -15.52 -20.42 7.11
CA ASP A 50 -16.54 -19.39 7.34
C ASP A 50 -15.95 -18.18 8.09
N ARG A 51 -15.14 -18.42 9.14
CA ARG A 51 -14.49 -17.33 9.91
C ARG A 51 -13.47 -16.55 9.09
N ILE A 52 -12.66 -17.23 8.28
CA ILE A 52 -11.68 -16.56 7.42
C ILE A 52 -12.39 -15.68 6.38
N THR A 53 -13.46 -16.19 5.78
CA THR A 53 -14.29 -15.44 4.82
C THR A 53 -14.88 -14.19 5.48
N GLN A 54 -15.49 -14.34 6.64
CA GLN A 54 -16.06 -13.21 7.40
C GLN A 54 -15.00 -12.19 7.81
N ALA A 55 -13.83 -12.63 8.28
CA ALA A 55 -12.74 -11.74 8.66
C ALA A 55 -12.21 -10.96 7.44
N HIS A 56 -12.11 -11.62 6.29
CA HIS A 56 -11.70 -10.99 5.03
C HIS A 56 -12.72 -9.93 4.57
N GLU A 57 -14.01 -10.25 4.60
CA GLU A 57 -15.08 -9.30 4.30
C GLU A 57 -15.04 -8.07 5.23
N LEU A 58 -14.85 -8.29 6.54
CA LEU A 58 -14.75 -7.19 7.49
C LEU A 58 -13.50 -6.32 7.26
N ALA A 59 -12.37 -6.94 6.98
CA ALA A 59 -11.13 -6.23 6.70
C ALA A 59 -11.24 -5.40 5.42
N THR A 60 -11.79 -5.99 4.35
CA THR A 60 -11.95 -5.32 3.04
C THR A 60 -12.94 -4.17 3.10
N THR A 61 -14.09 -4.35 3.75
CA THR A 61 -15.08 -3.27 3.95
C THR A 61 -14.50 -2.11 4.76
N SER A 62 -13.79 -2.41 5.85
CA SER A 62 -13.13 -1.40 6.69
C SER A 62 -12.02 -0.66 5.92
N ALA A 63 -11.19 -1.39 5.17
CA ALA A 63 -10.14 -0.82 4.34
C ALA A 63 -10.70 0.09 3.23
N ASN A 64 -11.79 -0.33 2.58
CA ASN A 64 -12.47 0.50 1.57
C ASN A 64 -13.03 1.78 2.18
N LYS A 65 -13.70 1.71 3.34
CA LYS A 65 -14.20 2.89 4.04
C LYS A 65 -13.08 3.86 4.41
N ALA A 66 -11.98 3.34 4.96
CA ALA A 66 -10.81 4.16 5.30
C ALA A 66 -10.18 4.79 4.05
N ARG A 67 -10.08 4.03 2.95
CA ARG A 67 -9.60 4.54 1.66
C ARG A 67 -10.47 5.69 1.15
N ASP A 68 -11.78 5.55 1.19
CA ASP A 68 -12.71 6.56 0.66
C ASP A 68 -12.68 7.83 1.52
N GLN A 69 -12.58 7.69 2.85
CA GLN A 69 -12.35 8.81 3.76
C GLN A 69 -11.02 9.50 3.48
N GLN A 70 -9.93 8.74 3.33
CA GLN A 70 -8.62 9.27 3.01
C GLN A 70 -8.62 10.03 1.68
N LYS A 71 -9.30 9.49 0.66
CA LYS A 71 -9.48 10.15 -0.63
C LYS A 71 -10.21 11.47 -0.46
N SER A 72 -11.36 11.47 0.22
CA SER A 72 -12.12 12.71 0.46
C SER A 72 -11.29 13.76 1.22
N HIS A 73 -10.55 13.35 2.25
CA HIS A 73 -9.66 14.27 2.98
C HIS A 73 -8.51 14.79 2.12
N TYR A 74 -7.95 13.95 1.26
CA TYR A 74 -6.89 14.34 0.33
C TYR A 74 -7.41 15.36 -0.69
N ASP A 75 -8.50 15.03 -1.38
CA ASP A 75 -9.13 15.88 -2.40
C ASP A 75 -9.50 17.26 -1.81
N ASN A 76 -10.03 17.30 -0.59
CA ASN A 76 -10.33 18.55 0.13
C ASN A 76 -9.09 19.36 0.54
N LYS A 77 -7.93 18.70 0.70
CA LYS A 77 -6.66 19.30 1.15
C LYS A 77 -5.80 19.78 -0.02
N VAL A 78 -6.13 19.45 -1.27
CA VAL A 78 -5.51 20.03 -2.47
C VAL A 78 -5.92 21.50 -2.57
N ARG A 79 -5.24 22.38 -1.82
CA ARG A 79 -5.39 23.84 -1.83
C ARG A 79 -4.16 24.57 -2.37
N GLY A 80 -3.24 23.85 -2.99
CA GLY A 80 -2.09 24.44 -3.68
C GLY A 80 -2.46 24.84 -5.10
N GLY A 81 -1.86 25.92 -5.62
CA GLY A 81 -1.90 26.20 -7.05
C GLY A 81 -1.26 25.05 -7.83
N THR A 82 -1.85 24.69 -8.97
CA THR A 82 -1.28 23.68 -9.87
C THR A 82 0.07 24.18 -10.37
N VAL A 83 1.12 23.43 -10.08
CA VAL A 83 2.47 23.71 -10.55
C VAL A 83 2.52 23.51 -12.06
N LYS A 84 3.02 24.50 -12.80
CA LYS A 84 3.15 24.46 -14.25
C LYS A 84 4.60 24.27 -14.67
N VAL A 85 4.79 23.81 -15.90
CA VAL A 85 6.10 23.78 -16.55
C VAL A 85 6.67 25.20 -16.60
N GLY A 86 7.92 25.36 -16.14
CA GLY A 86 8.59 26.65 -16.02
C GLY A 86 8.48 27.30 -14.64
N ASP A 87 7.67 26.78 -13.71
CA ASP A 87 7.59 27.30 -12.35
C ASP A 87 8.85 26.95 -11.55
N ARG A 88 9.25 27.87 -10.66
CA ARG A 88 10.29 27.64 -9.67
C ARG A 88 9.69 27.05 -8.40
N VAL A 89 10.18 25.89 -8.01
CA VAL A 89 9.67 25.13 -6.86
C VAL A 89 10.79 24.74 -5.91
N LEU A 90 10.45 24.63 -4.63
CA LEU A 90 11.29 24.00 -3.62
C LEU A 90 10.79 22.59 -3.38
N VAL A 91 11.72 21.65 -3.16
CA VAL A 91 11.38 20.26 -2.85
C VAL A 91 11.37 20.08 -1.34
N LYS A 92 10.29 19.50 -0.82
CA LYS A 92 10.17 19.18 0.60
C LYS A 92 10.99 17.93 0.92
N ILE A 93 11.89 18.04 1.88
CA ILE A 93 12.59 16.92 2.49
C ILE A 93 11.57 16.16 3.34
N VAL A 94 11.33 14.88 3.01
CA VAL A 94 10.34 14.01 3.65
C VAL A 94 10.95 13.07 4.69
N SER A 95 12.21 12.67 4.50
CA SER A 95 12.96 11.84 5.44
C SER A 95 13.93 12.72 6.25
N PHE A 96 13.78 12.69 7.58
CA PHE A 96 14.75 13.28 8.49
C PHE A 96 15.17 12.22 9.50
N GLU A 97 16.48 12.06 9.69
CA GLU A 97 17.03 11.17 10.71
C GLU A 97 17.40 12.00 11.95
N GLY A 98 16.65 11.88 13.06
CA GLY A 98 16.94 12.56 14.34
C GLY A 98 15.91 13.59 14.85
N LYS A 99 16.33 14.51 15.75
CA LYS A 99 15.47 15.53 16.39
C LYS A 99 15.35 16.80 15.54
N HIS A 100 14.22 16.99 14.86
CA HIS A 100 14.05 18.04 13.84
C HIS A 100 12.77 18.87 14.00
N LYS A 101 12.35 19.17 15.23
CA LYS A 101 11.10 19.93 15.48
C LYS A 101 11.13 21.36 14.93
N LEU A 102 12.31 22.00 14.88
CA LEU A 102 12.52 23.38 14.41
C LEU A 102 13.33 23.45 13.10
N ALA A 103 13.64 22.32 12.46
CA ALA A 103 14.43 22.32 11.25
C ALA A 103 13.59 22.73 10.04
N ASP A 104 14.20 23.50 9.12
CA ASP A 104 13.62 23.75 7.80
C ASP A 104 13.43 22.41 7.07
N ARG A 105 12.27 22.25 6.44
CA ARG A 105 11.89 21.02 5.73
C ARG A 105 12.00 21.14 4.22
N TRP A 106 12.54 22.23 3.71
CA TRP A 106 12.72 22.46 2.28
C TRP A 106 14.20 22.35 1.91
N GLU A 107 14.48 21.84 0.72
CA GLU A 107 15.82 21.93 0.16
C GLU A 107 16.17 23.40 -0.09
N GLN A 108 17.43 23.77 0.15
CA GLN A 108 17.89 25.17 0.05
C GLN A 108 17.98 25.68 -1.39
N ASP A 109 18.16 24.79 -2.36
CA ASP A 109 18.35 25.15 -3.76
C ASP A 109 17.02 25.04 -4.53
N PRO A 110 16.63 26.06 -5.32
CA PRO A 110 15.42 26.01 -6.14
C PRO A 110 15.57 25.07 -7.34
N TYR A 111 14.43 24.53 -7.76
CA TYR A 111 14.30 23.67 -8.92
C TYR A 111 13.36 24.31 -9.93
N THR A 112 13.65 24.08 -11.22
CA THR A 112 12.75 24.47 -12.31
C THR A 112 12.08 23.25 -12.89
N VAL A 113 10.76 23.32 -13.06
CA VAL A 113 9.93 22.25 -13.62
C VAL A 113 10.10 22.21 -15.13
N LEU A 114 10.69 21.13 -15.65
CA LEU A 114 10.89 20.95 -17.09
C LEU A 114 9.68 20.33 -17.79
N SER A 115 9.06 19.36 -17.13
CA SER A 115 7.95 18.62 -17.70
C SER A 115 7.12 17.97 -16.60
N GLN A 116 5.84 17.79 -16.91
CA GLN A 116 4.87 17.11 -16.07
C GLN A 116 4.47 15.84 -16.82
N GLN A 117 4.81 14.67 -16.28
CA GLN A 117 4.48 13.40 -16.92
C GLN A 117 3.02 13.00 -16.66
N ASN A 118 2.47 13.40 -15.52
CA ASN A 118 1.09 13.21 -15.12
C ASN A 118 0.63 14.45 -14.35
N GLU A 119 -0.59 14.91 -14.57
CA GLU A 119 -1.13 16.17 -14.02
C GLU A 119 -0.98 16.29 -12.49
N ASP A 120 -0.87 15.16 -11.77
CA ASP A 120 -0.89 15.18 -10.30
C ASP A 120 0.30 14.52 -9.59
N ILE A 121 1.20 13.81 -10.29
CA ILE A 121 2.10 12.85 -9.61
C ILE A 121 3.59 13.08 -9.86
N LEU A 122 4.00 13.31 -11.11
CA LEU A 122 5.41 13.25 -11.49
C LEU A 122 5.85 14.50 -12.25
N PHE A 123 6.78 15.23 -11.64
CA PHE A 123 7.45 16.39 -12.22
C PHE A 123 8.93 16.06 -12.46
N SER A 124 9.43 16.40 -13.64
CA SER A 124 10.87 16.38 -13.92
C SER A 124 11.45 17.73 -13.51
N LEU A 125 12.41 17.71 -12.59
CA LEU A 125 13.02 18.90 -12.00
C LEU A 125 14.48 19.00 -12.41
N VAL A 126 14.93 20.20 -12.74
CA VAL A 126 16.36 20.52 -12.86
C VAL A 126 16.76 21.43 -11.71
N LYS A 127 17.81 21.04 -11.00
CA LYS A 127 18.42 21.84 -9.94
C LYS A 127 19.02 23.09 -10.56
N GLU A 128 18.60 24.26 -10.11
CA GLU A 128 19.29 25.49 -10.51
C GLU A 128 20.68 25.49 -9.86
N GLY A 129 21.72 25.68 -10.67
CA GLY A 129 23.07 25.89 -10.17
C GLY A 129 23.12 27.18 -9.34
N LYS A 130 23.62 27.09 -8.10
CA LYS A 130 23.64 28.17 -7.10
C LYS A 130 24.05 29.54 -7.68
N TRP A 131 23.20 30.55 -7.46
CA TRP A 131 23.65 31.93 -7.31
C TRP A 131 24.44 32.05 -6.00
N ARG A 132 25.72 32.41 -6.12
CA ARG A 132 26.59 32.75 -4.97
C ARG A 132 26.77 34.26 -4.95
N GLY A 133 25.74 34.99 -4.53
CA GLY A 133 25.78 36.45 -4.44
C GLY A 133 24.89 36.95 -3.31
N THR A 134 25.26 38.08 -2.72
CA THR A 134 24.40 38.75 -1.73
C THR A 134 23.19 39.37 -2.45
N TYR A 135 22.09 39.66 -1.74
CA TYR A 135 20.83 40.19 -2.30
C TYR A 135 20.99 41.42 -3.21
N LYS A 136 22.12 42.12 -3.15
CA LYS A 136 22.48 43.25 -4.01
C LYS A 136 22.82 42.88 -5.46
N ASP A 137 23.05 41.61 -5.76
CA ASP A 137 23.61 41.15 -7.04
C ASP A 137 22.64 40.29 -7.87
N ALA A 138 21.35 40.25 -7.50
CA ALA A 138 20.36 39.49 -8.28
C ALA A 138 20.05 40.17 -9.63
N PRO A 139 19.88 39.42 -10.72
CA PRO A 139 19.39 39.98 -11.99
C PRO A 139 18.06 40.71 -11.79
N PRO A 140 17.82 41.81 -12.53
CA PRO A 140 16.62 42.64 -12.38
C PRO A 140 15.31 41.87 -12.62
#